data_AF-A0A3G8YBN5-F1
#
_entry.id   AF-A0A3G8YBN5-F1
#
_cell.length_a   1.000
_cell.length_b   1.000
_cell.length_c   1.000
_cell.angle_alpha   90.00
_cell.angle_beta   90.00
_cell.angle_gamma   90.00
#
_symmetry.space_group_name_H-M   'P 1'
#
loop_
_entity.id
_entity.type
_entity.pdbx_description
1 polymer ?
#
loop_
_entity_poly.entity_id
_entity_poly.type
_entity_poly.pdbx_seq_one_letter_code
_entity_poly.pdbx_strand_id
1 'polypeptide(L)'
;MSQASSQQPLASALPRPLDFAYSSNRWAAVGLGLSILTAKVLGHSWPGSLRIGLGTFSSWAIARELDPDVSDTALAAMPLAFLALLARPSSTEAHQSEPLSSLRHALPAFTALSSTRTLAATVGVKTSPQDAAALGVQAALSALSSGHIASLMPSAALTWSSEFEDDFSAPPLSGVAVAAAGALPTSATGAGSSILSDLLSLAALGLGAQLTAPERINSHCDEVPTIVSSQRVRAARLLSLGTLGLALLRRETLALAPLAAACVTVGARRALKR
;
A
#
# COMPACT_ATOMS: atom_id res chain seq x y z
N MET A 1 35.15 22.70 24.18
CA MET A 1 33.68 22.68 24.00
C MET A 1 33.36 21.57 23.02
N SER A 2 32.99 20.40 23.54
CA SER A 2 32.71 19.21 22.73
C SER A 2 31.36 19.41 22.06
N GLN A 3 31.34 19.54 20.73
CA GLN A 3 30.09 19.49 19.97
C GLN A 3 29.51 18.09 20.16
N ALA A 4 28.45 18.00 20.95
CA ALA A 4 27.63 16.81 21.00
C ALA A 4 27.10 16.57 19.59
N SER A 5 27.66 15.57 18.93
CA SER A 5 27.09 14.97 17.73
C SER A 5 25.72 14.42 18.10
N SER A 6 24.70 15.28 17.98
CA SER A 6 23.31 14.85 17.99
C SER A 6 23.19 13.81 16.89
N GLN A 7 23.10 12.53 17.28
CA GLN A 7 22.84 11.43 16.37
C GLN A 7 21.57 11.81 15.61
N GLN A 8 21.71 12.22 14.35
CA GLN A 8 20.56 12.33 13.47
C GLN A 8 19.92 10.95 13.45
N PRO A 9 18.61 10.85 13.72
CA PRO A 9 17.92 9.58 13.59
C PRO A 9 18.20 9.01 12.20
N LEU A 10 18.45 7.71 12.11
CA LEU A 10 18.64 7.01 10.85
C LEU A 10 17.41 7.28 9.97
N ALA A 11 17.56 8.20 9.01
CA ALA A 11 16.48 8.56 8.10
C ALA A 11 16.15 7.34 7.22
N SER A 12 14.87 6.96 7.19
CA SER A 12 14.38 5.81 6.42
C SER A 12 13.26 6.26 5.50
N ALA A 13 13.24 5.72 4.28
CA ALA A 13 12.20 6.04 3.29
C ALA A 13 10.87 5.31 3.52
N LEU A 14 10.80 4.40 4.52
CA LEU A 14 9.65 3.53 4.75
C LEU A 14 8.66 4.04 5.80
N PRO A 15 9.07 4.43 7.02
CA PRO A 15 8.12 4.87 8.02
C PRO A 15 7.61 6.28 7.69
N ARG A 16 6.29 6.46 7.84
CA ARG A 16 5.67 7.78 7.91
C ARG A 16 4.89 7.85 9.22
N PRO A 17 5.46 8.43 10.29
CA PRO A 17 4.77 8.50 11.56
C PRO A 17 3.47 9.32 11.43
N LEU A 18 2.44 8.93 12.18
CA LEU A 18 1.19 9.67 12.21
C LEU A 18 1.36 10.93 13.07
N ASP A 19 1.37 12.09 12.41
CA ASP A 19 1.25 13.37 13.09
C ASP A 19 -0.23 13.75 13.29
N PHE A 20 -0.70 13.69 14.53
CA PHE A 20 -2.10 13.98 14.88
C PHE A 20 -2.47 15.47 14.85
N ALA A 21 -1.52 16.38 14.59
CA ALA A 21 -1.85 17.77 14.28
C ALA A 21 -2.74 17.86 13.02
N TYR A 22 -2.51 16.98 12.05
CA TYR A 22 -3.30 16.94 10.82
C TYR A 22 -4.63 16.21 11.00
N SER A 23 -5.72 16.82 10.51
CA SER A 23 -7.07 16.24 10.58
C SER A 23 -7.17 14.89 9.85
N SER A 24 -6.55 14.76 8.68
CA SER A 24 -6.56 13.51 7.89
C SER A 24 -5.97 12.33 8.68
N ASN A 25 -4.89 12.54 9.44
CA ASN A 25 -4.27 11.49 10.27
C ASN A 25 -5.17 11.08 11.44
N ARG A 26 -5.87 12.03 12.07
CA ARG A 26 -6.87 11.75 13.10
C ARG A 26 -8.01 10.91 12.55
N TRP A 27 -8.54 11.27 11.38
CA TRP A 27 -9.58 10.49 10.71
C TRP A 27 -9.10 9.09 10.29
N ALA A 28 -7.84 8.93 9.91
CA ALA A 28 -7.27 7.61 9.63
C ALA A 28 -7.25 6.71 10.87
N ALA A 29 -6.86 7.26 12.03
CA ALA A 29 -6.88 6.53 13.30
C ALA A 29 -8.31 6.21 13.77
N VAL A 30 -9.24 7.15 13.61
CA VAL A 30 -10.67 6.91 13.88
C VAL A 30 -11.22 5.84 12.94
N GLY A 31 -10.91 5.89 11.65
CA GLY A 31 -11.32 4.90 10.65
C GLY A 31 -10.80 3.51 11.00
N LEU A 32 -9.51 3.38 11.36
CA LEU A 32 -8.92 2.15 11.86
C LEU A 32 -9.71 1.59 13.06
N GLY A 33 -9.91 2.41 14.10
CA GLY A 33 -10.62 2.00 15.32
C GLY A 33 -12.07 1.61 15.06
N LEU A 34 -12.80 2.43 14.30
CA LEU A 34 -14.21 2.20 13.97
C LEU A 34 -14.38 0.93 13.14
N SER A 35 -13.51 0.66 12.17
CA SER A 35 -13.55 -0.56 11.38
C SER A 35 -13.27 -1.81 12.22
N ILE A 36 -12.33 -1.76 13.17
CA ILE A 36 -12.07 -2.86 14.11
C ILE A 36 -13.32 -3.13 14.95
N LEU A 37 -13.87 -2.08 15.57
CA LEU A 37 -15.04 -2.22 16.46
C LEU A 37 -16.27 -2.70 15.69
N THR A 38 -16.52 -2.16 14.50
CA THR A 38 -17.66 -2.54 13.65
C THR A 38 -17.53 -4.00 13.21
N ALA A 39 -16.35 -4.42 12.72
CA ALA A 39 -16.11 -5.82 12.37
C ALA A 39 -16.31 -6.74 13.59
N LYS A 40 -15.87 -6.30 14.77
CA LYS A 40 -16.04 -7.06 16.00
C LYS A 40 -17.52 -7.23 16.39
N VAL A 41 -18.31 -6.17 16.29
CA VAL A 41 -19.77 -6.18 16.54
C VAL A 41 -20.50 -7.07 15.54
N LEU A 42 -20.02 -7.13 14.29
CA LEU A 42 -20.56 -8.01 13.24
C LEU A 42 -20.12 -9.47 13.37
N GLY A 43 -19.49 -9.86 14.49
CA GLY A 43 -19.18 -11.24 14.82
C GLY A 43 -17.83 -11.73 14.32
N HIS A 44 -16.98 -10.87 13.75
CA HIS A 44 -15.63 -11.29 13.37
C HIS A 44 -14.75 -11.59 14.59
N SER A 45 -13.79 -12.50 14.41
CA SER A 45 -12.73 -12.75 15.38
C SER A 45 -11.88 -11.50 15.62
N TRP A 46 -11.15 -11.42 16.75
CA TRP A 46 -10.22 -10.31 17.01
C TRP A 46 -9.17 -10.15 15.90
N PRO A 47 -8.48 -11.22 15.46
CA PRO A 47 -7.56 -11.14 14.32
C PRO A 47 -8.23 -10.68 13.02
N GLY A 48 -9.44 -11.17 12.72
CA GLY A 48 -10.20 -10.75 11.55
C GLY A 48 -10.58 -9.27 11.59
N SER A 49 -10.98 -8.78 12.77
CA SER A 49 -11.33 -7.37 13.00
C SER A 49 -10.11 -6.46 12.86
N LEU A 50 -8.96 -6.86 13.43
CA LEU A 50 -7.69 -6.18 13.26
C LEU A 50 -7.26 -6.14 11.80
N ARG A 51 -7.36 -7.25 11.07
CA ARG A 51 -7.08 -7.30 9.62
C ARG A 51 -7.94 -6.30 8.84
N ILE A 52 -9.24 -6.24 9.13
CA ILE A 52 -10.17 -5.30 8.46
C ILE A 52 -9.78 -3.85 8.77
N GLY A 53 -9.50 -3.54 10.03
CA GLY A 53 -9.04 -2.21 10.44
C GLY A 53 -7.73 -1.82 9.76
N LEU A 54 -6.73 -2.68 9.83
CA LEU A 54 -5.43 -2.45 9.22
C LEU A 54 -5.54 -2.26 7.70
N GLY A 55 -6.33 -3.09 7.02
CA GLY A 55 -6.57 -2.93 5.58
C GLY A 55 -7.29 -1.63 5.24
N THR A 56 -8.23 -1.19 6.08
CA THR A 56 -8.90 0.12 5.96
C THR A 56 -7.89 1.25 6.09
N PHE A 57 -7.03 1.22 7.11
CA PHE A 57 -5.95 2.19 7.29
C PHE A 57 -4.95 2.17 6.12
N SER A 58 -4.55 0.99 5.65
CA SER A 58 -3.64 0.85 4.51
C SER A 58 -4.22 1.48 3.25
N SER A 59 -5.54 1.39 3.02
CA SER A 59 -6.16 2.04 1.86
C SER A 59 -6.05 3.56 1.88
N TRP A 60 -6.26 4.18 3.05
CA TRP A 60 -6.03 5.61 3.24
C TRP A 60 -4.57 5.97 3.01
N ALA A 61 -3.65 5.20 3.59
CA ALA A 61 -2.22 5.46 3.46
C ALA A 61 -1.77 5.36 2.00
N ILE A 62 -2.19 4.32 1.28
CA ILE A 62 -1.88 4.12 -0.15
C ILE A 62 -2.46 5.27 -0.98
N ALA A 63 -3.71 5.65 -0.74
CA ALA A 63 -4.34 6.76 -1.47
C ALA A 63 -3.58 8.08 -1.28
N ARG A 64 -3.00 8.34 -0.11
CA ARG A 64 -2.11 9.50 0.10
C ARG A 64 -0.82 9.43 -0.69
N GLU A 65 -0.25 8.23 -0.91
CA GLU A 65 0.92 8.10 -1.77
C GLU A 65 0.56 8.27 -3.25
N LEU A 66 -0.66 7.88 -3.63
CA LEU A 66 -1.17 8.01 -4.99
C LEU A 66 -1.75 9.40 -5.28
N ASP A 67 -2.11 10.21 -4.29
CA ASP A 67 -2.74 11.52 -4.47
C ASP A 67 -2.41 12.48 -3.31
N PRO A 68 -1.13 12.86 -3.15
CA PRO A 68 -0.66 13.55 -1.96
C PRO A 68 -1.31 14.93 -1.74
N ASP A 69 -1.78 15.58 -2.83
CA ASP A 69 -2.40 16.90 -2.80
C ASP A 69 -3.84 16.90 -2.25
N VAL A 70 -4.52 15.76 -2.19
CA VAL A 70 -5.96 15.70 -1.89
C VAL A 70 -6.24 14.67 -0.79
N SER A 71 -6.35 15.14 0.45
CA SER A 71 -6.68 14.25 1.59
C SER A 71 -8.02 13.54 1.46
N ASP A 72 -8.98 14.13 0.73
CA ASP A 72 -10.34 13.61 0.63
C ASP A 72 -10.40 12.28 -0.13
N THR A 73 -9.50 12.04 -1.10
CA THR A 73 -9.44 10.74 -1.80
C THR A 73 -8.98 9.64 -0.86
N ALA A 74 -8.03 9.94 0.03
CA ALA A 74 -7.62 9.01 1.06
C ALA A 74 -8.73 8.71 2.07
N LEU A 75 -9.53 9.72 2.45
CA LEU A 75 -10.68 9.50 3.33
C LEU A 75 -11.77 8.66 2.65
N ALA A 76 -12.01 8.89 1.37
CA ALA A 76 -12.97 8.12 0.57
C ALA A 76 -12.53 6.67 0.34
N ALA A 77 -11.23 6.37 0.37
CA ALA A 77 -10.70 5.01 0.15
C ALA A 77 -11.08 4.06 1.30
N MET A 78 -11.10 4.58 2.53
CA MET A 78 -11.39 3.82 3.74
C MET A 78 -12.72 3.05 3.70
N PRO A 79 -13.89 3.67 3.46
CA PRO A 79 -15.15 2.95 3.44
C PRO A 79 -15.21 1.89 2.33
N LEU A 80 -14.60 2.12 1.16
CA LEU A 80 -14.56 1.12 0.09
C LEU A 80 -13.72 -0.10 0.49
N ALA A 81 -12.53 0.11 1.07
CA ALA A 81 -11.69 -0.97 1.55
C ALA A 81 -12.36 -1.74 2.70
N PHE A 82 -13.00 -1.03 3.64
CA PHE A 82 -13.74 -1.62 4.73
C PHE A 82 -14.84 -2.56 4.22
N LEU A 83 -15.69 -2.09 3.30
CA LEU A 83 -16.77 -2.89 2.72
C LEU A 83 -16.23 -4.12 1.97
N ALA A 84 -15.16 -3.96 1.19
CA ALA A 84 -14.52 -5.07 0.47
C ALA A 84 -13.95 -6.14 1.39
N LEU A 85 -13.36 -5.73 2.52
CA LEU A 85 -12.76 -6.64 3.50
C LEU A 85 -13.81 -7.29 4.40
N LEU A 86 -14.93 -6.62 4.64
CA LEU A 86 -16.07 -7.12 5.40
C LEU A 86 -16.85 -8.20 4.61
N ALA A 87 -17.00 -8.01 3.30
CA ALA A 87 -17.67 -8.96 2.41
C ALA A 87 -16.90 -10.27 2.17
N ARG A 88 -15.82 -10.53 2.90
CA ARG A 88 -15.02 -11.77 2.79
C ARG A 88 -15.85 -12.97 3.26
N PRO A 89 -15.94 -14.07 2.49
CA PRO A 89 -16.70 -15.26 2.90
C PRO A 89 -16.19 -15.85 4.22
N SER A 90 -17.11 -16.13 5.15
CA SER A 90 -16.80 -16.70 6.48
C SER A 90 -16.30 -18.14 6.42
N SER A 91 -16.59 -18.87 5.33
CA SER A 91 -16.19 -20.26 5.11
C SER A 91 -14.68 -20.46 5.02
N THR A 92 -13.91 -19.40 4.82
CA THR A 92 -12.43 -19.46 4.86
C THR A 92 -11.87 -19.46 6.30
N GLU A 93 -12.66 -19.10 7.31
CA GLU A 93 -12.23 -19.08 8.72
C GLU A 93 -12.66 -20.35 9.51
N ALA A 94 -13.55 -21.17 8.95
CA ALA A 94 -14.17 -22.31 9.64
C ALA A 94 -13.29 -23.57 9.75
N HIS A 95 -12.09 -23.59 9.16
CA HIS A 95 -11.12 -24.66 9.34
C HIS A 95 -9.90 -24.17 10.14
N GLN A 96 -9.99 -24.35 11.47
CA GLN A 96 -8.87 -24.48 12.43
C GLN A 96 -7.62 -23.62 12.20
N SER A 97 -7.78 -22.33 11.93
CA SER A 97 -6.64 -21.45 11.67
C SER A 97 -6.24 -20.69 12.94
N GLU A 98 -5.06 -21.01 13.48
CA GLU A 98 -4.31 -20.26 14.49
C GLU A 98 -4.61 -18.74 14.46
N PRO A 99 -4.91 -18.09 15.60
CA PRO A 99 -5.34 -16.69 15.63
C PRO A 99 -4.39 -15.72 14.93
N LEU A 100 -3.08 -16.02 14.86
CA LEU A 100 -2.10 -15.18 14.19
C LEU A 100 -2.09 -15.29 12.66
N SER A 101 -2.65 -16.36 12.09
CA SER A 101 -2.65 -16.60 10.63
C SER A 101 -3.49 -15.57 9.88
N SER A 102 -4.62 -15.12 10.45
CA SER A 102 -5.52 -14.15 9.80
C SER A 102 -4.85 -12.79 9.59
N LEU A 103 -3.98 -12.36 10.52
CA LEU A 103 -3.24 -11.09 10.40
C LEU A 103 -2.25 -11.08 9.24
N ARG A 104 -1.74 -12.25 8.81
CA ARG A 104 -0.81 -12.35 7.69
C ARG A 104 -1.43 -11.85 6.38
N HIS A 105 -2.75 -11.90 6.25
CA HIS A 105 -3.46 -11.34 5.09
C HIS A 105 -3.47 -9.80 5.03
N ALA A 106 -3.03 -9.10 6.07
CA ALA A 106 -2.82 -7.65 6.01
C ALA A 106 -1.47 -7.29 5.37
N LEU A 107 -0.50 -8.21 5.36
CA LEU A 107 0.86 -7.95 4.87
C LEU A 107 0.89 -7.48 3.41
N PRO A 108 0.15 -8.09 2.46
CA PRO A 108 0.14 -7.62 1.08
C PRO A 108 -0.22 -6.15 0.91
N ALA A 109 -1.15 -5.63 1.72
CA ALA A 109 -1.55 -4.23 1.68
C ALA A 109 -0.43 -3.29 2.20
N PHE A 110 0.28 -3.69 3.26
CA PHE A 110 1.44 -2.93 3.75
C PHE A 110 2.65 -3.02 2.81
N THR A 111 2.82 -4.15 2.13
CA THR A 111 3.83 -4.31 1.07
C THR A 111 3.51 -3.37 -0.10
N ALA A 112 2.25 -3.30 -0.53
CA ALA A 112 1.81 -2.34 -1.55
C ALA A 112 2.03 -0.88 -1.11
N LEU A 113 1.69 -0.55 0.14
CA LEU A 113 1.94 0.78 0.72
C LEU A 113 3.43 1.14 0.70
N SER A 114 4.29 0.27 1.21
CA SER A 114 5.74 0.53 1.27
C SER A 114 6.31 0.68 -0.15
N SER A 115 5.87 -0.16 -1.08
CA SER A 115 6.31 -0.11 -2.49
C SER A 115 5.89 1.19 -3.18
N THR A 116 4.64 1.60 -3.01
CA THR A 116 4.10 2.84 -3.61
C THR A 116 4.78 4.07 -3.01
N ARG A 117 4.98 4.11 -1.68
CA ARG A 117 5.72 5.16 -0.98
C ARG A 117 7.16 5.29 -1.47
N THR A 118 7.89 4.17 -1.56
CA THR A 118 9.28 4.15 -2.04
C THR A 118 9.38 4.63 -3.48
N LEU A 119 8.47 4.21 -4.37
CA LEU A 119 8.49 4.65 -5.76
C LEU A 119 8.10 6.14 -5.91
N ALA A 120 7.05 6.57 -5.19
CA ALA A 120 6.56 7.95 -5.21
C ALA A 120 7.51 8.95 -4.51
N ALA A 121 8.39 8.45 -3.63
CA ALA A 121 9.35 9.23 -2.84
C ALA A 121 8.71 10.32 -1.97
N THR A 122 7.48 10.09 -1.49
CA THR A 122 6.69 11.07 -0.71
C THR A 122 7.29 11.43 0.65
N VAL A 123 8.11 10.54 1.23
CA VAL A 123 8.85 10.83 2.47
C VAL A 123 9.98 11.83 2.22
N GLY A 124 10.55 11.86 1.01
CA GLY A 124 11.69 12.72 0.68
C GLY A 124 13.04 12.22 1.20
N VAL A 125 13.13 10.95 1.58
CA VAL A 125 14.37 10.30 2.00
C VAL A 125 14.81 9.32 0.92
N LYS A 126 16.11 9.34 0.56
CA LYS A 126 16.68 8.38 -0.39
C LYS A 126 16.53 6.97 0.16
N THR A 127 16.09 6.06 -0.71
CA THR A 127 15.95 4.64 -0.33
C THR A 127 17.32 4.06 0.02
N SER A 128 17.51 3.65 1.28
CA SER A 128 18.75 3.06 1.74
C SER A 128 18.82 1.55 1.45
N PRO A 129 20.01 0.92 1.54
CA PRO A 129 20.12 -0.54 1.50
C PRO A 129 19.33 -1.24 2.61
N GLN A 130 19.16 -0.59 3.77
CA GLN A 130 18.36 -1.11 4.87
C GLN A 130 16.87 -1.10 4.52
N ASP A 131 16.40 -0.03 3.85
CA ASP A 131 15.03 0.03 3.34
C ASP A 131 14.78 -1.04 2.28
N ALA A 132 15.74 -1.26 1.37
CA ALA A 132 15.67 -2.32 0.38
C ALA A 132 15.62 -3.71 1.02
N ALA A 133 16.41 -3.96 2.08
CA ALA A 133 16.37 -5.20 2.83
C ALA A 133 15.01 -5.40 3.54
N ALA A 134 14.48 -4.34 4.17
CA ALA A 134 13.17 -4.38 4.81
C ALA A 134 12.04 -4.65 3.80
N LEU A 135 12.12 -4.04 2.61
CA LEU A 135 11.23 -4.34 1.48
C LEU A 135 11.36 -5.78 0.99
N GLY A 136 12.59 -6.33 0.97
CA GLY A 136 12.83 -7.75 0.70
C GLY A 136 12.17 -8.68 1.72
N VAL A 137 12.25 -8.34 3.01
CA VAL A 137 11.55 -9.07 4.08
C VAL A 137 10.04 -8.98 3.89
N GLN A 138 9.50 -7.78 3.60
CA GLN A 138 8.07 -7.62 3.32
C GLN A 138 7.63 -8.44 2.09
N ALA A 139 8.43 -8.46 1.03
CA ALA A 139 8.18 -9.28 -0.16
C ALA A 139 8.12 -10.78 0.20
N ALA A 140 9.12 -11.29 0.92
CA ALA A 140 9.17 -12.68 1.36
C ALA A 140 7.96 -13.04 2.26
N LEU A 141 7.62 -12.19 3.23
CA LEU A 141 6.49 -12.42 4.12
C LEU A 141 5.14 -12.34 3.38
N SER A 142 5.01 -11.46 2.39
CA SER A 142 3.83 -11.39 1.53
C SER A 142 3.69 -12.62 0.63
N ALA A 143 4.80 -13.13 0.09
CA ALA A 143 4.81 -14.38 -0.66
C ALA A 143 4.38 -15.56 0.24
N LEU A 144 4.96 -15.69 1.44
CA LEU A 144 4.67 -16.78 2.37
C LEU A 144 3.27 -16.75 2.99
N SER A 145 2.59 -15.59 2.96
CA SER A 145 1.28 -15.44 3.59
C SER A 145 0.15 -15.78 2.64
N SER A 146 -0.04 -14.99 1.57
CA SER A 146 -1.18 -15.12 0.65
C SER A 146 -1.15 -14.15 -0.55
N GLY A 147 -0.08 -13.39 -0.77
CA GLY A 147 -0.04 -12.32 -1.77
C GLY A 147 1.18 -12.43 -2.68
N HIS A 148 1.16 -13.37 -3.62
CA HIS A 148 2.23 -13.52 -4.61
C HIS A 148 2.34 -12.29 -5.50
N ILE A 149 1.21 -11.73 -5.93
CA ILE A 149 1.26 -10.54 -6.76
C ILE A 149 1.78 -9.32 -5.98
N ALA A 150 1.43 -9.21 -4.70
CA ALA A 150 1.91 -8.13 -3.84
C ALA A 150 3.42 -8.26 -3.53
N SER A 151 3.96 -9.48 -3.42
CA SER A 151 5.39 -9.71 -3.16
C SER A 151 6.30 -9.24 -4.29
N LEU A 152 5.77 -9.07 -5.51
CA LEU A 152 6.51 -8.53 -6.66
C LEU A 152 6.60 -7.00 -6.63
N MET A 153 5.69 -6.32 -5.93
CA MET A 153 5.64 -4.85 -5.92
C MET A 153 6.92 -4.19 -5.40
N PRO A 154 7.56 -4.66 -4.31
CA PRO A 154 8.78 -4.04 -3.82
C PRO A 154 9.93 -4.09 -4.83
N SER A 155 10.07 -5.22 -5.52
CA SER A 155 11.08 -5.37 -6.58
C SER A 155 10.83 -4.44 -7.76
N ALA A 156 9.58 -4.37 -8.24
CA ALA A 156 9.20 -3.48 -9.33
C ALA A 156 9.35 -2.00 -8.94
N ALA A 157 8.98 -1.62 -7.72
CA ALA A 157 9.15 -0.27 -7.19
C ALA A 157 10.62 0.14 -7.12
N LEU A 158 11.50 -0.73 -6.60
CA LEU A 158 12.94 -0.44 -6.52
C LEU A 158 13.60 -0.37 -7.90
N THR A 159 13.30 -1.34 -8.77
CA THR A 159 13.80 -1.34 -10.16
C THR A 159 13.37 -0.08 -10.90
N TRP A 160 12.10 0.30 -10.82
CA TRP A 160 11.64 1.50 -11.50
C TRP A 160 12.17 2.77 -10.84
N SER A 161 12.31 2.79 -9.51
CA SER A 161 12.88 3.93 -8.79
C SER A 161 14.33 4.20 -9.18
N SER A 162 15.13 3.17 -9.52
CA SER A 162 16.52 3.36 -9.97
C SER A 162 16.65 4.02 -11.34
N GLU A 163 15.60 4.02 -12.16
CA GLU A 163 15.61 4.61 -13.53
C GLU A 163 15.41 6.15 -13.53
N PHE A 164 15.02 6.74 -12.40
CA PHE A 164 14.68 8.18 -12.33
C PHE A 164 15.89 9.12 -12.23
N GLU A 165 17.10 8.58 -12.02
CA GLU A 165 18.37 9.33 -11.92
C GLU A 165 18.31 10.59 -11.00
N ASP A 166 17.45 10.59 -9.99
CA ASP A 166 17.32 11.69 -9.01
C ASP A 166 17.84 11.32 -7.61
N ASP A 167 17.75 12.26 -6.67
CA ASP A 167 18.22 12.11 -5.29
C ASP A 167 17.50 10.99 -4.51
N PHE A 168 16.32 10.55 -4.98
CA PHE A 168 15.50 9.53 -4.35
C PHE A 168 15.66 8.14 -4.98
N SER A 169 16.44 8.04 -6.06
CA SER A 169 16.68 6.79 -6.79
C SER A 169 17.19 5.69 -5.87
N ALA A 170 16.56 4.53 -6.00
CA ALA A 170 16.94 3.33 -5.26
C ALA A 170 18.35 2.87 -5.65
N PRO A 171 19.07 2.15 -4.76
CA PRO A 171 20.36 1.58 -5.10
C PRO A 171 20.23 0.66 -6.32
N PRO A 172 21.17 0.69 -7.29
CA PRO A 172 21.17 -0.22 -8.42
C PRO A 172 21.09 -1.67 -7.97
N LEU A 173 20.43 -2.53 -8.74
CA LEU A 173 20.25 -3.97 -8.46
C LEU A 173 19.44 -4.32 -7.20
N SER A 174 19.03 -3.34 -6.37
CA SER A 174 18.20 -3.60 -5.18
C SER A 174 16.87 -4.28 -5.54
N GLY A 175 16.27 -3.91 -6.67
CA GLY A 175 15.07 -4.56 -7.19
C GLY A 175 15.28 -6.04 -7.54
N VAL A 176 16.44 -6.43 -8.08
CA VAL A 176 16.78 -7.83 -8.37
C VAL A 176 16.97 -8.62 -7.08
N ALA A 177 17.68 -8.06 -6.11
CA ALA A 177 17.88 -8.70 -4.81
C ALA A 177 16.53 -8.95 -4.09
N VAL A 178 15.63 -7.97 -4.14
CA VAL A 178 14.28 -8.09 -3.57
C VAL A 178 13.40 -9.06 -4.38
N ALA A 179 13.59 -9.17 -5.70
CA ALA A 179 12.89 -10.17 -6.52
C ALA A 179 13.19 -11.60 -6.04
N ALA A 180 14.46 -11.89 -5.73
CA ALA A 180 14.87 -13.20 -5.23
C ALA A 180 14.16 -13.56 -3.90
N ALA A 181 13.96 -12.58 -3.02
CA ALA A 181 13.22 -12.77 -1.77
C ALA A 181 11.71 -12.98 -2.01
N GLY A 182 11.12 -12.30 -3.00
CA GLY A 182 9.71 -12.47 -3.38
C GLY A 182 9.42 -13.74 -4.19
N ALA A 183 10.44 -14.35 -4.80
CA ALA A 183 10.37 -15.55 -5.62
C ALA A 183 10.52 -16.87 -4.84
N LEU A 184 10.52 -16.80 -3.50
CA LEU A 184 10.58 -18.01 -2.67
C LEU A 184 9.44 -18.97 -3.06
N PRO A 185 9.73 -20.27 -3.26
CA PRO A 185 8.69 -21.25 -3.55
C PRO A 185 7.75 -21.33 -2.35
N THR A 186 6.47 -21.05 -2.57
CA THR A 186 5.48 -21.08 -1.49
C THR A 186 4.42 -22.12 -1.79
N SER A 187 4.06 -22.88 -0.76
CA SER A 187 2.91 -23.77 -0.76
C SER A 187 1.62 -23.04 -0.36
N ALA A 188 1.69 -21.72 -0.12
CA ALA A 188 0.54 -20.94 0.32
C ALA A 188 -0.47 -20.83 -0.81
N THR A 189 -1.72 -21.17 -0.53
CA THR A 189 -2.82 -20.83 -1.42
C THR A 189 -2.98 -19.31 -1.40
N GLY A 190 -3.03 -18.69 -2.59
CA GLY A 190 -3.24 -17.25 -2.70
C GLY A 190 -4.49 -16.80 -1.92
N ALA A 191 -4.55 -15.53 -1.52
CA ALA A 191 -5.62 -14.97 -0.67
C ALA A 191 -7.05 -15.17 -1.24
N GLY A 192 -7.14 -15.54 -2.51
CA GLY A 192 -8.36 -15.71 -3.26
C GLY A 192 -8.89 -14.38 -3.78
N SER A 193 -10.12 -14.46 -4.26
CA SER A 193 -10.87 -13.34 -4.81
C SER A 193 -12.21 -13.21 -4.08
N SER A 194 -12.74 -12.00 -4.04
CA SER A 194 -14.15 -11.75 -3.76
C SER A 194 -14.74 -10.90 -4.87
N ILE A 195 -16.04 -11.01 -5.08
CA ILE A 195 -16.75 -10.23 -6.10
C ILE A 195 -16.49 -8.74 -5.91
N LEU A 196 -16.51 -8.26 -4.66
CA LEU A 196 -16.30 -6.84 -4.38
C LEU A 196 -14.85 -6.40 -4.63
N SER A 197 -13.85 -7.23 -4.28
CA SER A 197 -12.45 -6.91 -4.59
C SER A 197 -12.17 -6.95 -6.09
N ASP A 198 -12.80 -7.88 -6.82
CA ASP A 198 -12.72 -7.96 -8.28
C ASP A 198 -13.35 -6.73 -8.94
N LEU A 199 -14.55 -6.32 -8.49
CA LEU A 199 -15.23 -5.12 -9.00
C LEU A 199 -14.41 -3.86 -8.73
N LEU A 200 -13.83 -3.70 -7.53
CA LEU A 200 -12.94 -2.57 -7.25
C LEU A 200 -11.69 -2.59 -8.14
N SER A 201 -11.11 -3.76 -8.37
CA SER A 201 -9.93 -3.89 -9.23
C SER A 201 -10.27 -3.56 -10.69
N LEU A 202 -11.41 -4.04 -11.20
CA LEU A 202 -11.91 -3.71 -12.53
C LEU A 202 -12.26 -2.21 -12.66
N ALA A 203 -12.88 -1.62 -11.65
CA ALA A 203 -13.17 -0.18 -11.63
C ALA A 203 -11.88 0.65 -11.65
N ALA A 204 -10.87 0.26 -10.87
CA ALA A 204 -9.56 0.91 -10.90
C ALA A 204 -8.90 0.83 -12.28
N LEU A 205 -8.93 -0.35 -12.91
CA LEU A 205 -8.41 -0.55 -14.27
C LEU A 205 -9.19 0.25 -15.32
N GLY A 206 -10.52 0.30 -15.22
CA GLY A 206 -11.38 1.10 -16.10
C GLY A 206 -11.11 2.61 -15.97
N LEU A 207 -10.72 3.06 -14.78
CA LEU A 207 -10.27 4.44 -14.51
C LEU A 207 -8.78 4.65 -14.82
N GLY A 208 -8.09 3.68 -15.40
CA GLY A 208 -6.64 3.69 -15.56
C GLY A 208 -6.11 4.88 -16.37
N ALA A 209 -6.84 5.31 -17.40
CA ALA A 209 -6.47 6.48 -18.21
C ALA A 209 -6.53 7.78 -17.39
N GLN A 210 -7.52 7.93 -16.52
CA GLN A 210 -7.67 9.07 -15.62
C GLN A 210 -6.64 9.01 -14.49
N LEU A 211 -6.44 7.82 -13.92
CA LEU A 211 -5.49 7.61 -12.84
C LEU A 211 -4.05 7.88 -13.29
N THR A 212 -3.69 7.54 -14.52
CA THR A 212 -2.30 7.67 -15.02
C THR A 212 -2.06 8.88 -15.90
N ALA A 213 -3.07 9.73 -16.11
CA ALA A 213 -2.89 11.01 -16.81
C ALA A 213 -1.85 11.87 -16.07
N PRO A 214 -1.09 12.73 -16.76
CA PRO A 214 -0.21 13.70 -16.11
C PRO A 214 -1.01 14.62 -15.16
N GLU A 215 -0.43 14.95 -14.01
CA GLU A 215 -0.97 15.90 -13.04
C GLU A 215 0.21 16.55 -12.31
N ARG A 216 0.14 17.86 -12.11
CA ARG A 216 1.14 18.57 -11.33
C ARG A 216 0.86 18.32 -9.86
N ILE A 217 1.88 17.86 -9.14
CA ILE A 217 1.85 17.66 -7.69
C ILE A 217 2.46 18.90 -7.03
N ASN A 218 1.84 19.38 -5.96
CA ASN A 218 2.28 20.58 -5.22
C ASN A 218 2.65 20.26 -3.77
N SER A 219 2.33 19.06 -3.29
CA SER A 219 2.70 18.60 -1.96
C SER A 219 4.21 18.49 -1.82
N HIS A 220 4.69 18.91 -0.65
CA HIS A 220 6.07 18.70 -0.24
C HIS A 220 6.26 17.29 0.30
N CYS A 221 7.49 16.80 0.19
CA CYS A 221 7.92 15.62 0.91
C CYS A 221 7.89 15.87 2.42
N ASP A 222 7.74 14.81 3.21
CA ASP A 222 7.59 14.94 4.67
C ASP A 222 8.86 15.44 5.37
N GLU A 223 10.02 14.88 5.02
CA GLU A 223 11.27 15.11 5.75
C GLU A 223 12.16 16.18 5.11
N VAL A 224 11.87 16.56 3.86
CA VAL A 224 12.71 17.48 3.07
C VAL A 224 11.80 18.49 2.35
N PRO A 225 12.14 19.78 2.29
CA PRO A 225 11.31 20.83 1.68
C PRO A 225 11.28 20.80 0.14
N THR A 226 11.30 19.61 -0.46
CA THR A 226 11.23 19.37 -1.91
C THR A 226 9.81 18.97 -2.29
N ILE A 227 9.36 19.38 -3.48
CA ILE A 227 8.04 18.98 -4.00
C ILE A 227 8.10 17.51 -4.48
N VAL A 228 7.06 16.74 -4.18
CA VAL A 228 6.92 15.36 -4.63
C VAL A 228 6.87 15.32 -6.17
N SER A 229 7.67 14.44 -6.78
CA SER A 229 7.74 14.32 -8.25
C SER A 229 6.43 13.77 -8.84
N SER A 230 5.84 14.52 -9.77
CA SER A 230 4.65 14.10 -10.52
C SER A 230 4.89 12.83 -11.34
N GLN A 231 6.10 12.66 -11.89
CA GLN A 231 6.46 11.49 -12.67
C GLN A 231 6.55 10.24 -11.80
N ARG A 232 7.10 10.36 -10.58
CA ARG A 232 7.17 9.27 -9.59
C ARG A 232 5.80 8.86 -9.09
N VAL A 233 4.92 9.83 -8.78
CA VAL A 233 3.51 9.54 -8.42
C VAL A 233 2.78 8.84 -9.56
N ARG A 234 2.97 9.29 -10.81
CA ARG A 234 2.41 8.61 -12.00
C ARG A 234 2.93 7.17 -12.13
N ALA A 235 4.21 6.93 -11.89
CA ALA A 235 4.78 5.59 -11.89
C ALA A 235 4.20 4.71 -10.77
N ALA A 236 4.02 5.24 -9.56
CA ALA A 236 3.35 4.53 -8.46
C ALA A 236 1.91 4.14 -8.81
N ARG A 237 1.17 5.03 -9.50
CA ARG A 237 -0.18 4.75 -10.01
C ARG A 237 -0.16 3.65 -11.08
N LEU A 238 0.79 3.68 -12.02
CA LEU A 238 0.97 2.64 -13.05
C LEU A 238 1.34 1.29 -12.44
N LEU A 239 2.28 1.26 -11.48
CA LEU A 239 2.65 0.06 -10.74
C LEU A 239 1.42 -0.54 -10.05
N SER A 240 0.64 0.31 -9.37
CA SER A 240 -0.58 -0.11 -8.67
C SER A 240 -1.60 -0.76 -9.63
N LEU A 241 -1.84 -0.16 -10.80
CA LEU A 241 -2.72 -0.75 -11.82
C LEU A 241 -2.18 -2.06 -12.38
N GLY A 242 -0.88 -2.13 -12.67
CA GLY A 242 -0.23 -3.37 -13.13
C GLY A 242 -0.39 -4.50 -12.12
N THR A 243 -0.20 -4.21 -10.83
CA THR A 243 -0.45 -5.14 -9.73
C THR A 243 -1.90 -5.59 -9.69
N LEU A 244 -2.87 -4.67 -9.77
CA LEU A 244 -4.30 -5.04 -9.75
C LEU A 244 -4.69 -5.89 -10.97
N GLY A 245 -4.16 -5.60 -12.15
CA GLY A 245 -4.35 -6.42 -13.35
C GLY A 245 -3.82 -7.84 -13.18
N LEU A 246 -2.60 -7.99 -12.67
CA LEU A 246 -2.02 -9.30 -12.38
C LEU A 246 -2.80 -10.06 -11.29
N ALA A 247 -3.28 -9.35 -10.27
CA ALA A 247 -4.07 -9.92 -9.18
C ALA A 247 -5.41 -10.47 -9.69
N LEU A 248 -6.10 -9.76 -10.59
CA LEU A 248 -7.31 -10.25 -11.25
C LEU A 248 -7.03 -11.52 -12.08
N LEU A 249 -5.95 -11.53 -12.87
CA LEU A 249 -5.57 -12.69 -13.68
C LEU A 249 -5.25 -13.92 -12.82
N ARG A 250 -4.66 -13.73 -11.64
CA ARG A 250 -4.33 -14.80 -10.69
C ARG A 250 -5.43 -15.08 -9.66
N ARG A 251 -6.55 -14.34 -9.69
CA ARG A 251 -7.62 -14.40 -8.69
C ARG A 251 -7.13 -14.18 -7.25
N GLU A 252 -6.22 -13.22 -7.06
CA GLU A 252 -5.61 -12.80 -5.78
C GLU A 252 -6.05 -11.38 -5.36
N THR A 253 -7.23 -10.93 -5.79
CA THR A 253 -7.69 -9.55 -5.56
C THR A 253 -8.03 -9.25 -4.11
N LEU A 254 -8.34 -10.27 -3.30
CA LEU A 254 -8.84 -10.08 -1.94
C LEU A 254 -7.82 -9.39 -1.03
N ALA A 255 -6.54 -9.79 -1.11
CA ALA A 255 -5.47 -9.19 -0.30
C ALA A 255 -5.09 -7.77 -0.76
N LEU A 256 -5.46 -7.41 -1.99
CA LEU A 256 -5.18 -6.12 -2.62
C LEU A 256 -6.39 -5.19 -2.65
N ALA A 257 -7.50 -5.55 -1.99
CA ALA A 257 -8.67 -4.70 -1.87
C ALA A 257 -8.35 -3.27 -1.36
N PRO A 258 -7.44 -3.06 -0.38
CA PRO A 258 -7.01 -1.71 0.00
C PRO A 258 -6.37 -0.90 -1.12
N LEU A 259 -5.53 -1.54 -1.95
CA LEU A 259 -4.89 -0.92 -3.11
C LEU A 259 -5.94 -0.56 -4.18
N ALA A 260 -6.89 -1.47 -4.44
CA ALA A 260 -7.97 -1.25 -5.38
C ALA A 260 -8.86 -0.07 -4.96
N ALA A 261 -9.27 -0.02 -3.68
CA ALA A 261 -10.05 1.09 -3.13
C ALA A 261 -9.33 2.45 -3.25
N ALA A 262 -8.03 2.48 -2.98
CA ALA A 262 -7.20 3.67 -3.18
C ALA A 262 -7.17 4.10 -4.66
N CYS A 263 -6.94 3.16 -5.58
CA CYS A 263 -6.91 3.47 -7.01
C CYS A 263 -8.26 3.96 -7.55
N VAL A 264 -9.38 3.36 -7.11
CA VAL A 264 -10.74 3.77 -7.51
C VAL A 264 -11.02 5.21 -7.07
N THR A 265 -10.73 5.55 -5.82
CA THR A 265 -11.06 6.88 -5.28
C THR A 265 -10.22 7.98 -5.89
N VAL A 266 -8.93 7.75 -6.09
CA VAL A 266 -8.06 8.68 -6.82
C VAL A 266 -8.50 8.78 -8.29
N GLY A 267 -8.76 7.66 -8.96
CA GLY A 267 -9.22 7.64 -10.35
C GLY A 267 -10.54 8.37 -10.55
N ALA A 268 -11.51 8.17 -9.64
CA ALA A 268 -12.82 8.80 -9.66
C ALA A 268 -12.73 10.32 -9.46
N ARG A 269 -11.94 10.80 -8.48
CA ARG A 269 -11.68 12.24 -8.33
C ARG A 269 -11.17 12.83 -9.65
N ARG A 270 -10.19 12.17 -10.26
CA ARG A 270 -9.56 12.64 -11.50
C ARG A 270 -10.49 12.60 -12.70
N ALA A 271 -11.45 11.67 -12.72
CA ALA A 271 -12.49 11.62 -13.74
C ALA A 271 -13.50 12.78 -13.58
N LEU A 272 -13.88 13.11 -12.35
CA LEU A 272 -14.89 14.12 -12.04
C LEU A 272 -14.39 15.57 -12.15
N LYS A 273 -13.08 15.80 -12.15
CA LYS A 273 -12.47 17.14 -12.32
C LYS A 273 -12.22 17.54 -13.79
N ARG A 274 -12.61 16.70 -14.74
CA ARG A 274 -12.56 17.02 -16.18
C ARG A 274 -13.84 17.71 -16.61
#